data_AF-A0A5C3NUJ9-F1
#
_entry.id   AF-A0A5C3NUJ9-F1
#
_cell.length_a   1.000
_cell.length_b   1.000
_cell.length_c   1.000
_cell.angle_alpha   90.00
_cell.angle_beta   90.00
_cell.angle_gamma   90.00
#
_symmetry.space_group_name_H-M   'P 1'
#
loop_
_entity.id
_entity.type
_entity.pdbx_description
1 polymer ?
#
loop_
_entity_poly.entity_id
_entity_poly.type
_entity_poly.pdbx_seq_one_letter_code
_entity_poly.pdbx_strand_id
1 'polypeptide(L)' 'MPGVKAFAEKARIALEQAHDVILAARVNTTYQANKRRAKDAPHYEVGDLVYLSTKKLSLPKGRARKLAPKYVGPFKAV' A
#
# COMPACT_ATOMS: atom_id res chain seq x y z
N MET A 1 -30.48 41.46 9.62
CA MET A 1 -29.06 41.81 9.83
C MET A 1 -28.20 41.21 8.71
N PRO A 2 -27.70 42.02 7.76
CA PRO A 2 -26.91 41.53 6.62
C PRO A 2 -25.59 40.84 7.01
N GLY A 3 -24.97 41.21 8.13
CA GLY A 3 -23.72 40.60 8.61
C GLY A 3 -23.84 39.13 9.01
N VAL A 4 -24.96 38.71 9.60
CA VAL A 4 -25.19 37.32 10.02
C VAL A 4 -25.32 36.39 8.80
N LYS A 5 -26.00 36.87 7.75
CA LYS A 5 -26.13 36.12 6.48
C LYS A 5 -24.77 35.97 5.79
N ALA A 6 -23.97 37.04 5.75
CA ALA A 6 -22.63 37.00 5.19
C ALA A 6 -21.69 36.05 5.94
N PHE A 7 -21.82 35.98 7.27
CA PHE A 7 -21.06 35.02 8.09
C PHE A 7 -21.47 33.57 7.79
N ALA A 8 -22.78 33.29 7.74
CA ALA A 8 -23.28 31.95 7.43
C ALA A 8 -22.84 31.46 6.03
N GLU A 9 -22.83 32.36 5.04
CA GLU A 9 -22.37 32.04 3.70
C GLU A 9 -20.88 31.71 3.66
N LYS A 10 -20.05 32.51 4.33
CA LYS A 10 -18.62 32.22 4.47
C LYS A 10 -18.37 30.89 5.17
N ALA A 11 -19.16 30.57 6.19
CA ALA A 11 -19.05 29.30 6.90
C ALA A 11 -19.39 28.11 5.99
N ARG A 12 -20.40 28.24 5.12
CA ARG A 12 -20.73 27.21 4.11
C ARG A 12 -19.60 27.00 3.11
N ILE A 13 -19.08 28.09 2.53
CA ILE A 13 -17.98 28.01 1.58
C ILE A 13 -16.75 27.37 2.21
N ALA A 14 -16.41 27.76 3.45
CA ALA A 14 -15.29 27.16 4.17
C ALA A 14 -15.49 25.66 4.44
N LEU A 15 -16.72 25.22 4.70
CA LEU A 15 -17.05 23.81 4.90
C LEU A 15 -16.88 23.01 3.60
N GLU A 16 -17.39 23.54 2.49
CA GLU A 16 -17.24 22.93 1.16
C GLU A 16 -15.76 22.80 0.77
N GLN A 17 -14.99 23.88 0.95
CA GLN A 17 -13.54 23.87 0.71
C GLN A 17 -12.81 22.86 1.60
N ALA A 18 -13.14 22.81 2.88
CA ALA A 18 -12.54 21.84 3.79
C ALA A 18 -12.83 20.40 3.37
N HIS A 19 -14.05 20.13 2.91
CA HIS A 19 -14.44 18.81 2.41
C HIS A 19 -13.62 18.41 1.18
N ASP A 20 -13.48 19.30 0.20
CA ASP A 20 -12.69 19.04 -1.01
C ASP A 20 -11.21 18.82 -0.71
N VAL A 21 -10.65 19.59 0.23
CA VAL A 21 -9.27 19.41 0.69
C VAL A 21 -9.07 18.05 1.36
N ILE A 22 -10.02 17.60 2.18
CA ILE A 22 -9.95 16.26 2.82
C ILE A 22 -9.99 15.15 1.77
N LEU A 23 -10.87 15.28 0.76
CA LEU A 23 -10.93 14.32 -0.34
C LEU A 23 -9.62 14.26 -1.13
N ALA A 24 -9.07 15.42 -1.53
CA ALA A 24 -7.82 15.51 -2.25
C ALA A 24 -6.64 14.92 -1.43
N ALA A 25 -6.58 15.24 -0.13
CA ALA A 25 -5.58 14.70 0.77
C ALA A 25 -5.67 13.18 0.86
N ARG A 26 -6.88 12.61 1.01
CA ARG A 26 -7.09 11.16 1.08
C ARG A 26 -6.59 10.44 -0.17
N VAL A 27 -6.85 11.00 -1.35
CA VAL A 27 -6.38 10.44 -2.63
C VAL A 27 -4.84 10.43 -2.66
N ASN A 28 -4.20 11.55 -2.33
CA ASN A 28 -2.74 11.65 -2.33
C ASN A 28 -2.10 10.71 -1.29
N THR A 29 -2.61 10.68 -0.05
CA THR A 29 -2.12 9.76 0.98
C THR A 29 -2.28 8.31 0.55
N THR A 30 -3.40 7.94 -0.06
CA THR A 30 -3.63 6.59 -0.57
C THR A 30 -2.66 6.25 -1.69
N TYR A 31 -2.44 7.18 -2.63
CA TYR A 31 -1.46 7.01 -3.71
C TYR A 31 -0.05 6.80 -3.16
N GLN A 32 0.42 7.65 -2.24
CA GLN A 32 1.76 7.55 -1.65
C GLN A 32 1.91 6.28 -0.81
N ALA A 33 0.89 5.91 -0.02
CA ALA A 33 0.89 4.68 0.76
C ALA A 33 0.95 3.43 -0.14
N ASN A 34 0.28 3.47 -1.29
CA ASN A 34 0.26 2.37 -2.25
C ASN A 34 1.48 2.37 -3.19
N LYS A 35 2.22 3.47 -3.33
CA LYS A 35 3.40 3.56 -4.22
C LYS A 35 4.43 2.46 -4.02
N ARG A 36 4.63 2.00 -2.77
CA ARG A 36 5.60 0.94 -2.41
C ARG A 36 4.96 -0.42 -2.12
N ARG A 37 3.63 -0.49 -2.11
CA ARG A 37 2.92 -1.78 -2.08
C ARG A 37 2.96 -2.26 -3.52
N ALA A 38 3.84 -3.20 -3.83
CA ALA A 38 3.99 -3.73 -5.19
C ALA A 38 2.61 -3.99 -5.79
N LYS A 39 2.28 -3.25 -6.85
CA LYS A 39 1.10 -3.51 -7.67
C LYS A 39 1.39 -4.83 -8.37
N ASP A 40 0.82 -5.88 -7.82
CA ASP A 40 0.91 -7.25 -8.29
C ASP A 40 2.34 -7.84 -8.22
N ALA A 41 2.42 -9.16 -7.99
CA ALA A 41 3.68 -9.84 -8.23
C ALA A 41 4.02 -9.66 -9.72
N PRO A 42 5.31 -9.47 -10.11
CA PRO A 42 5.66 -9.47 -11.51
C PRO A 42 5.08 -10.72 -12.18
N HIS A 43 4.57 -10.57 -13.40
CA HIS A 43 4.10 -11.71 -14.18
C HIS A 43 5.29 -12.66 -14.37
N TYR A 44 5.17 -13.87 -13.84
CA TYR A 44 6.19 -14.90 -13.95
C TYR A 44 5.86 -15.77 -15.15
N GLU A 45 6.82 -15.96 -16.04
CA GLU A 45 6.71 -16.87 -17.16
C GLU A 45 7.27 -18.26 -16.80
N VAL A 46 6.76 -19.29 -17.47
CA VAL A 46 7.30 -20.65 -17.33
C VAL A 46 8.75 -20.63 -17.81
N GLY A 47 9.69 -20.85 -16.89
CA GLY A 47 11.12 -20.72 -17.15
C GLY A 47 11.84 -19.71 -16.28
N ASP A 48 11.13 -18.76 -15.67
CA ASP A 48 11.74 -17.74 -14.83
C ASP A 48 12.34 -18.32 -13.55
N LEU A 49 13.46 -17.74 -13.14
CA LEU A 49 14.11 -18.06 -11.88
C LEU A 49 13.56 -17.17 -10.76
N VAL A 50 12.73 -17.76 -9.90
CA VAL A 50 12.01 -17.05 -8.83
C VAL A 50 12.48 -17.46 -7.44
N TYR A 51 12.51 -16.50 -6.53
CA TYR A 51 12.80 -16.73 -5.12
C TYR A 51 11.53 -17.02 -4.33
N LEU A 52 11.51 -18.14 -3.58
CA LEU A 52 10.36 -18.52 -2.75
C LEU A 52 10.53 -18.02 -1.31
N SER A 53 9.46 -17.49 -0.72
CA SER A 53 9.47 -17.04 0.68
C SER A 53 9.41 -18.21 1.65
N THR A 54 10.30 -18.22 2.64
CA THR A 54 10.33 -19.22 3.72
C THR A 54 9.25 -19.01 4.79
N LYS A 55 8.37 -17.99 4.63
CA LYS A 55 7.29 -17.70 5.59
C LYS A 55 6.30 -18.85 5.75
N LYS A 56 5.99 -19.57 4.67
CA LYS A 56 5.06 -20.72 4.65
C LYS A 56 5.72 -22.04 4.23
N LEU A 57 7.05 -22.07 4.10
CA LEU A 57 7.79 -23.28 3.74
C LEU A 57 8.23 -24.04 5.00
N SER A 58 8.23 -25.37 4.94
CA SER A 58 8.89 -26.19 5.96
C SER A 58 10.40 -26.06 5.80
N LEU A 59 11.06 -25.49 6.81
CA LEU A 59 12.53 -25.50 6.86
C LEU A 59 13.02 -26.91 7.24
N PRO A 60 14.21 -27.33 6.76
CA PRO A 60 14.82 -28.59 7.18
C PRO A 60 14.86 -28.71 8.70
N LYS A 61 14.59 -29.91 9.23
CA LYS A 61 14.53 -30.19 10.67
C LYS A 61 15.83 -29.73 11.36
N GLY A 62 15.71 -29.14 12.54
CA GLY A 62 16.85 -28.65 13.34
C GLY A 62 17.34 -27.24 13.01
N ARG A 63 16.72 -26.52 12.06
CA ARG A 63 17.10 -25.13 11.74
C ARG A 63 16.19 -24.13 12.45
N ALA A 64 16.79 -23.24 13.25
CA ALA A 64 16.07 -22.14 13.87
C ALA A 64 15.62 -21.10 12.83
N ARG A 65 14.35 -20.68 12.90
CA ARG A 65 13.74 -19.73 11.96
C ARG A 65 14.36 -18.33 12.00
N LYS A 66 14.97 -17.96 13.14
CA LYS A 66 15.56 -16.63 13.40
C LYS A 66 16.78 -16.32 12.52
N LEU A 67 17.51 -17.35 12.09
CA LEU A 67 18.71 -17.22 11.24
C LEU A 67 18.52 -17.82 9.83
N ALA A 68 17.31 -18.28 9.51
CA ALA A 68 17.03 -18.81 8.18
C ALA A 68 16.88 -17.67 7.17
N PRO A 69 17.37 -17.83 5.92
CA PRO A 69 17.10 -16.88 4.85
C PRO A 69 15.59 -16.65 4.68
N LYS A 70 15.20 -15.40 4.46
CA LYS A 70 13.79 -15.03 4.20
C LYS A 70 13.26 -15.57 2.86
N TYR A 71 14.17 -15.76 1.92
CA TYR A 71 13.92 -16.33 0.60
C TYR A 71 14.93 -17.43 0.30
N VAL A 72 14.50 -18.48 -0.42
CA VAL A 72 15.34 -19.61 -0.81
C VAL A 72 15.29 -19.79 -2.31
N GLY A 73 16.48 -20.09 -2.89
CA GLY A 73 16.72 -20.56 -4.25
C GLY A 73 16.21 -19.67 -5.38
N PRO A 74 16.88 -19.62 -6.53
CA PRO A 74 16.18 -19.44 -7.79
C PRO A 74 15.56 -20.78 -8.19
N PHE A 75 14.24 -20.90 -8.09
CA PHE A 75 13.49 -22.05 -8.61
C PHE A 75 12.92 -21.69 -9.98
N LYS A 76 12.88 -22.66 -10.89
CA LYS A 76 12.22 -22.47 -12.18
C LYS A 76 10.70 -22.47 -11.98
N ALA A 77 10.02 -21.42 -12.42
CA ALA A 77 8.57 -21.41 -12.52
C ALA A 77 8.15 -22.44 -13.59
N VAL A 78 7.28 -23.38 -13.20
CA VAL A 78 6.74 -24.47 -14.03
C VAL A 78 5.24 -24.34 -14.19
#